data_AF-A0A534QBU6-F1
#
_entry.id   AF-A0A534QBU6-F1
#
_cell.length_a   1.000
_cell.length_b   1.000
_cell.length_c   1.000
_cell.angle_alpha   90.00
_cell.angle_beta   90.00
_cell.angle_gamma   90.00
#
_symmetry.space_group_name_H-M   'P 1'
#
loop_
_entity.id
_entity.type
_entity.pdbx_description
1 polymer ?
#
loop_
_entity_poly.entity_id
_entity_poly.type
_entity_poly.pdbx_seq_one_letter_code
_entity_poly.pdbx_strand_id
1 'polypeptide(L)' 'PYRLYNVAQGSARREAFLARSGRMMVPWLADPNTGAEMFESADIVAYLEKTYAL' A
#
# COMPACT_ATOMS: atom_id res chain seq x y z
N PRO A 1 -7.36 8.10 -9.61
CA PRO A 1 -6.59 8.96 -8.69
C PRO A 1 -6.21 8.14 -7.44
N TYR A 2 -5.04 8.38 -6.82
CA TYR A 2 -4.61 7.67 -5.61
C TYR A 2 -4.20 8.68 -4.52
N ARG A 3 -4.18 8.25 -3.26
CA ARG A 3 -3.67 9.05 -2.13
C ARG A 3 -2.35 8.45 -1.65
N LEU A 4 -1.29 9.25 -1.70
CA LEU A 4 0.03 8.88 -1.19
C LEU A 4 0.15 9.14 0.31
N TYR A 5 0.57 8.11 1.06
CA TYR A 5 0.95 8.24 2.45
C TYR A 5 2.44 7.96 2.60
N ASN A 6 3.24 9.02 2.76
CA ASN A 6 4.68 8.88 3.01
C ASN A 6 4.95 8.41 4.44
N VAL A 7 5.84 7.43 4.58
CA VAL A 7 6.29 6.87 5.86
C VAL A 7 7.82 6.78 5.93
N ALA A 8 8.46 7.96 5.84
CA ALA A 8 9.91 8.07 5.91
C ALA A 8 10.49 7.51 7.23
N GLN A 9 11.79 7.24 7.23
CA GLN A 9 12.51 6.88 8.45
C GLN A 9 12.32 7.96 9.52
N GLY A 10 12.02 7.55 10.76
CA GLY A 10 11.73 8.47 11.87
C GLY A 10 10.36 9.15 11.83
N SER A 11 9.51 8.87 10.85
CA SER A 11 8.16 9.43 10.81
C SER A 11 7.31 8.90 11.96
N ALA A 12 6.56 9.79 12.62
CA ALA A 12 5.52 9.44 13.59
C ALA A 12 4.42 8.50 13.01
N ARG A 13 4.34 8.39 11.67
CA ARG A 13 3.39 7.50 10.99
C ARG A 13 3.85 6.05 10.89
N ARG A 14 5.11 5.72 11.25
CA ARG A 14 5.63 4.34 11.19
C ARG A 14 4.83 3.40 12.07
N GLU A 15 4.49 3.80 13.29
CA GLU A 15 3.76 2.94 14.22
C GLU A 15 2.35 2.63 13.71
N ALA A 16 1.64 3.65 13.24
CA ALA A 16 0.32 3.46 12.63
C ALA A 16 0.39 2.58 11.37
N PHE A 17 1.43 2.76 10.56
CA PHE A 17 1.66 1.92 9.37
C PHE A 17 1.96 0.47 9.76
N LEU A 18 2.80 0.22 10.78
CA LEU A 18 3.09 -1.11 11.29
C LEU A 18 1.85 -1.81 11.83
N ALA A 19 1.05 -1.10 12.64
CA ALA A 19 -0.17 -1.65 13.22
C ALA A 19 -1.17 -2.10 12.14
N ARG A 20 -1.21 -1.40 11.01
CA ARG A 20 -2.10 -1.75 9.89
C ARG A 20 -1.53 -2.82 8.95
N SER A 21 -0.29 -2.63 8.50
CA SER A 21 0.31 -3.46 7.45
C SER A 21 1.01 -4.71 7.99
N GLY A 22 1.24 -4.78 9.30
CA GLY A 22 1.87 -5.91 10.00
C GLY A 22 3.40 -5.95 9.92
N ARG A 23 4.04 -5.21 9.00
CA ARG A 23 5.50 -5.16 8.86
C ARG A 23 6.00 -3.87 8.22
N MET A 24 7.23 -3.50 8.56
CA MET A 24 7.86 -2.30 8.02
C MET A 24 8.47 -2.58 6.65
N MET A 25 7.61 -2.65 5.65
CA MET A 25 7.98 -2.84 4.26
C MET A 25 7.16 -1.87 3.41
N VAL A 26 7.79 -1.27 2.40
CA VAL A 26 7.12 -0.41 1.42
C VAL A 26 7.63 -0.77 0.03
N PRO A 27 6.83 -0.62 -1.03
CA PRO A 27 5.46 -0.08 -1.06
C PRO A 27 4.40 -1.05 -0.51
N TRP A 28 3.26 -0.49 -0.09
CA TRP A 28 2.07 -1.23 0.34
C TRP A 28 0.82 -0.56 -0.22
N LEU A 29 -0.08 -1.36 -0.80
CA LEU A 29 -1.34 -0.91 -1.38
C LEU A 29 -2.48 -1.29 -0.45
N ALA A 30 -3.40 -0.35 -0.20
CA ALA A 30 -4.73 -0.64 0.30
C ALA A 30 -5.78 -0.10 -0.66
N ASP A 31 -6.62 -1.00 -1.14
CA ASP A 31 -7.70 -0.70 -2.05
C ASP A 31 -9.06 -0.86 -1.34
N PRO A 32 -9.73 0.25 -0.99
CA PRO A 32 -11.03 0.19 -0.34
C PRO A 32 -12.17 -0.27 -1.26
N ASN A 33 -12.00 -0.25 -2.59
CA ASN A 33 -13.05 -0.66 -3.52
C ASN A 33 -13.24 -2.17 -3.54
N THR A 34 -12.13 -2.92 -3.38
CA THR A 34 -12.11 -4.38 -3.43
C THR A 34 -11.79 -5.01 -2.07
N GLY A 35 -11.29 -4.21 -1.11
CA GLY A 35 -10.77 -4.69 0.16
C GLY A 35 -9.37 -5.28 0.07
N ALA A 36 -8.69 -5.18 -1.09
CA ALA A 36 -7.36 -5.74 -1.26
C ALA A 36 -6.30 -4.94 -0.48
N GLU A 37 -5.45 -5.64 0.26
CA GLU A 37 -4.28 -5.08 0.94
C GLU A 37 -3.06 -5.94 0.63
N MET A 38 -1.99 -5.36 0.08
CA MET A 38 -0.84 -6.14 -0.41
C MET A 38 0.49 -5.39 -0.41
N PHE A 39 1.57 -6.17 -0.34
CA PHE A 39 2.95 -5.75 -0.56
C PHE A 39 3.41 -6.16 -1.97
N GLU A 40 4.72 -6.07 -2.20
CA GLU A 40 5.41 -6.43 -3.45
C GLU A 40 5.04 -5.55 -4.63
N SER A 41 5.97 -4.69 -5.04
CA SER A 41 5.73 -3.69 -6.09
C SER A 41 5.27 -4.31 -7.43
N ALA A 42 5.79 -5.47 -7.80
CA ALA A 42 5.39 -6.17 -9.02
C ALA A 42 3.94 -6.65 -8.95
N ASP A 43 3.52 -7.21 -7.81
CA ASP A 43 2.16 -7.68 -7.60
C ASP A 43 1.17 -6.51 -7.54
N ILE A 44 1.57 -5.40 -6.91
CA ILE A 44 0.79 -4.15 -6.88
C ILE A 44 0.54 -3.65 -8.30
N VAL A 45 1.57 -3.61 -9.16
CA VAL A 45 1.42 -3.17 -10.55
C VAL A 45 0.48 -4.10 -11.31
N ALA A 46 0.71 -5.42 -11.24
CA ALA A 46 -0.12 -6.41 -11.92
C ALA A 46 -1.59 -6.34 -11.45
N TYR A 47 -1.82 -6.13 -10.16
CA TYR A 47 -3.16 -5.93 -9.61
C TYR A 47 -3.83 -4.67 -10.15
N LEU A 48 -3.12 -3.53 -10.17
CA LEU A 48 -3.67 -2.27 -10.65
C LEU A 48 -4.00 -2.33 -12.14
N GLU A 49 -3.13 -2.94 -12.95
CA GLU A 49 -3.40 -3.15 -14.37
C GLU A 49 -4.64 -4.03 -14.59
N LYS A 50 -4.71 -5.17 -13.90
CA LYS A 50 -5.84 -6.09 -14.01
C LYS A 50 -7.17 -5.45 -13.56
N THR A 51 -7.15 -4.62 -12.53
CA THR A 51 -8.37 -4.10 -11.89
C THR A 51 -8.86 -2.80 -12.52
N TYR A 52 -7.95 -1.94 -13.01
CA TYR A 52 -8.27 -0.55 -13.35
C TYR A 52 -7.77 -0.05 -14.70
N ALA A 53 -7.07 -0.85 -15.52
CA ALA A 53 -6.54 -0.38 -16.80
C ALA A 53 -7.54 -0.39 -17.99
N LEU A 54 -8.84 -0.53 -17.71
CA LEU A 54 -9.93 -0.46 -18.70
C LEU A 54 -10.50 0.96 -18.84
#